data_AF-A0A059LHH5-F1
#
_entry.id   AF-A0A059LHH5-F1
#
_cell.length_a   1.000
_cell.length_b   1.000
_cell.length_c   1.000
_cell.angle_alpha   90.00
_cell.angle_beta   90.00
_cell.angle_gamma   90.00
#
_symmetry.space_group_name_H-M   'P 1'
#
loop_
_entity.id
_entity.type
_entity.pdbx_description
1 polymer ?
#
loop_
_entity_poly.entity_id
_entity_poly.type
_entity_poly.pdbx_seq_one_letter_code
_entity_poly.pdbx_strand_id
1 'polypeptide(L)' 'MSTSVVTQFETGHADAVNDAAFDYYGKRLATCSSDHGIKIFDVIGDQVTHLADLVGHQGPVWE' A
#
# COMPACT_ATOMS: atom_id res chain seq x y z
N MET A 1 -24.38 9.13 -1.40
CA MET A 1 -23.57 8.28 -2.28
C MET A 1 -23.10 7.10 -1.44
N SER A 2 -23.51 5.87 -1.78
CA SER A 2 -23.10 4.67 -1.03
C SER A 2 -21.74 4.23 -1.57
N THR A 3 -20.69 4.31 -0.77
CA THR A 3 -19.36 3.80 -1.12
C THR A 3 -19.34 2.30 -0.89
N SER A 4 -19.22 1.52 -1.95
CA SER A 4 -19.03 0.07 -1.87
C SER A 4 -17.55 -0.23 -1.69
N VAL A 5 -17.19 -0.98 -0.66
CA VAL A 5 -15.84 -1.54 -0.50
C VAL A 5 -15.68 -2.65 -1.52
N VAL A 6 -14.65 -2.55 -2.36
CA VAL A 6 -14.36 -3.55 -3.38
C VAL A 6 -13.60 -4.73 -2.75
N THR A 7 -12.52 -4.43 -2.02
CA THR A 7 -11.65 -5.44 -1.42
C THR A 7 -11.04 -4.89 -0.13
N GLN A 8 -10.90 -5.74 0.89
CA GLN A 8 -10.17 -5.43 2.12
C GLN A 8 -9.03 -6.43 2.28
N PHE A 9 -7.83 -5.95 2.54
CA PHE A 9 -6.64 -6.76 2.75
C PHE A 9 -5.76 -6.17 3.84
N GLU A 10 -4.93 -7.00 4.48
CA GLU A 10 -3.92 -6.52 5.42
C GLU A 10 -2.67 -6.07 4.64
N THR A 11 -2.24 -4.83 4.88
CA THR A 11 -1.02 -4.29 4.27
C THR A 11 0.25 -4.93 4.85
N GLY A 12 0.16 -5.56 6.03
CA GLY A 12 1.31 -6.19 6.68
C GLY A 12 2.39 -5.20 7.15
N HIS A 13 2.05 -3.92 7.28
CA HIS A 13 2.91 -2.91 7.89
C HIS A 13 2.97 -3.09 9.41
N ALA A 14 4.14 -2.83 9.99
CA ALA A 14 4.35 -2.94 11.43
C ALA A 14 3.84 -1.71 12.20
N ASP A 15 3.65 -0.60 11.49
CA ASP A 15 3.22 0.69 12.04
C ASP A 15 2.17 1.34 11.12
N ALA A 16 1.63 2.49 11.54
CA ALA A 16 0.60 3.23 10.83
C ALA A 16 0.99 3.51 9.37
N VAL A 17 0.07 3.15 8.46
CA VAL A 17 0.15 3.55 7.05
C VAL A 17 -0.19 5.03 6.96
N ASN A 18 0.72 5.82 6.45
CA ASN A 18 0.55 7.27 6.34
C ASN A 18 -0.08 7.66 5.01
N ASP A 19 0.31 7.00 3.93
CA ASP A 19 -0.22 7.28 2.59
C ASP A 19 -0.30 6.02 1.72
N ALA A 20 -1.17 6.09 0.72
CA ALA A 20 -1.37 5.04 -0.26
C ALA A 20 -1.73 5.64 -1.63
N ALA A 21 -0.99 5.24 -2.67
CA ALA A 21 -1.16 5.74 -4.02
C ALA A 21 -1.33 4.59 -5.03
N PHE A 22 -2.31 4.72 -5.91
CA PHE A 22 -2.48 3.81 -7.05
C PHE A 22 -1.66 4.27 -8.25
N ASP A 23 -1.19 3.31 -9.03
CA ASP A 23 -0.66 3.55 -10.38
C ASP A 23 -1.76 4.10 -11.31
N TYR A 24 -1.38 4.77 -12.38
CA TYR A 24 -2.28 5.37 -13.38
C TYR A 24 -3.32 4.38 -13.91
N TYR A 25 -2.95 3.10 -14.03
CA TYR A 25 -3.83 2.03 -14.50
C TYR A 25 -4.65 1.36 -13.39
N GLY A 26 -4.49 1.75 -12.12
CA GLY A 26 -5.17 1.14 -10.97
C GLY A 26 -4.73 -0.30 -10.67
N LYS A 27 -3.66 -0.78 -11.33
CA LYS A 27 -3.17 -2.15 -11.18
C LYS A 27 -2.22 -2.33 -10.01
N ARG A 28 -1.53 -1.27 -9.60
CA ARG A 28 -0.56 -1.31 -8.51
C ARG A 28 -0.93 -0.30 -7.46
N LEU A 29 -0.76 -0.68 -6.20
CA LEU A 29 -0.97 0.14 -5.03
C LEU A 29 0.35 0.19 -4.26
N ALA A 30 0.89 1.38 -4.08
CA ALA A 30 2.01 1.63 -3.19
C ALA A 30 1.46 2.16 -1.86
N THR A 31 1.90 1.58 -0.75
CA THR A 31 1.59 2.07 0.59
C THR A 31 2.88 2.43 1.31
N CYS A 32 2.88 3.54 2.03
CA CYS A 32 4.01 3.95 2.84
C CYS A 32 3.61 4.04 4.31
N SER A 33 4.50 3.59 5.17
CA SER A 33 4.26 3.52 6.61
C SER A 33 5.38 4.19 7.39
N SER A 34 5.06 4.49 8.65
CA SER A 34 6.04 4.91 9.65
C SER A 34 7.02 3.79 10.03
N ASP A 35 6.79 2.56 9.57
CA ASP A 35 7.73 1.43 9.72
C ASP A 35 8.98 1.53 8.83
N HIS A 36 9.20 2.69 8.20
CA HIS A 36 10.31 3.00 7.30
C HIS A 36 10.32 2.16 6.00
N GLY A 37 9.21 1.46 5.74
CA GLY A 37 9.01 0.62 4.59
C GLY A 37 7.92 1.17 3.67
N ILE A 38 8.15 1.02 2.38
CA ILE A 38 7.13 1.14 1.35
C ILE A 38 6.80 -0.27 0.89
N LYS A 39 5.52 -0.61 0.81
CA LYS A 39 5.06 -1.89 0.28
C LYS A 39 4.31 -1.67 -1.02
N ILE A 40 4.60 -2.50 -2.02
CA ILE A 40 3.92 -2.47 -3.31
C ILE A 40 3.04 -3.70 -3.42
N PHE A 41 1.78 -3.48 -3.80
CA PHE A 41 0.81 -4.51 -4.07
C PHE A 41 0.32 -4.43 -5.51
N ASP A 42 0.14 -5.58 -6.15
CA ASP A 42 -0.64 -5.71 -7.39
C ASP A 42 -2.10 -5.92 -7.00
N VAL A 43 -2.98 -5.06 -7.51
CA VAL A 43 -4.43 -5.12 -7.32
C VAL A 43 -5.05 -5.47 -8.67
N ILE A 44 -5.40 -6.75 -8.85
CA ILE A 44 -6.04 -7.26 -10.07
C ILE A 44 -7.43 -7.75 -9.71
N GLY A 45 -8.44 -6.90 -9.95
CA GLY A 45 -9.83 -7.20 -9.59
C GLY A 45 -10.01 -7.23 -8.08
N ASP A 46 -10.34 -8.41 -7.54
CA ASP A 46 -10.57 -8.64 -6.11
C ASP A 46 -9.36 -9.30 -5.41
N GLN A 47 -8.24 -9.45 -6.14
CA GLN A 47 -7.01 -10.03 -5.61
C GLN A 47 -5.96 -8.95 -5.40
N VAL A 48 -5.43 -8.91 -4.18
CA VAL A 48 -4.29 -8.07 -3.79
C VAL A 48 -3.11 -8.96 -3.49
N THR A 49 -2.03 -8.79 -4.26
CA THR A 49 -0.80 -9.59 -4.12
C THR A 49 0.34 -8.67 -3.73
N HIS A 50 1.03 -8.98 -2.64
CA HIS A 50 2.26 -8.27 -2.28
C HIS A 50 3.36 -8.57 -3.33
N LEU A 51 3.89 -7.51 -3.94
CA LEU A 51 4.93 -7.61 -4.97
C LEU A 51 6.32 -7.39 -4.41
N ALA A 52 6.48 -6.36 -3.57
CA ALA A 52 7.79 -5.95 -3.09
C ALA A 52 7.73 -5.15 -1.80
N ASP A 53 8.77 -5.31 -1.00
CA ASP A 53 9.11 -4.45 0.13
C ASP A 53 10.28 -3.54 -0.27
N LEU A 54 10.02 -2.25 -0.32
CA LEU A 54 11.01 -1.20 -0.51
C LEU A 54 11.41 -0.69 0.87
N VAL A 55 12.51 -1.23 1.37
CA VAL A 55 13.08 -0.87 2.68
C VAL A 55 14.42 -0.20 2.43
N GLY A 56 14.64 0.95 3.06
CA GLY A 56 15.85 1.74 2.83
C GLY A 56 15.76 3.18 3.36
N HIS A 57 14.56 3.63 3.69
CA HIS A 57 14.35 4.92 4.33
C HIS A 57 14.87 4.86 5.78
N GLN A 58 15.71 5.83 6.15
CA GLN A 58 16.24 5.95 7.53
C GLN A 58 15.27 6.72 8.45
N GLY A 59 14.19 7.27 7.88
CA GLY A 59 13.13 8.01 8.56
C GLY A 59 11.75 7.48 8.14
N PRO A 60 10.69 7.88 8.85
CA PRO A 60 9.35 7.43 8.54
C PRO A 60 8.89 8.04 7.21
N VAL A 61 8.18 7.24 6.41
CA VAL A 61 7.86 7.61 5.03
C VAL A 61 6.56 8.42 5.02
N TRP A 62 6.73 9.72 5.26
CA TRP A 62 5.72 10.78 5.15
C TRP A 62 6.35 12.19 5.21
N GLU A 63 7.67 12.28 5.43
CA GLU A 63 8.48 13.48 5.17
C GLU A 63 8.76 13.71 3.68
#